data_AF-A0A660T4J3-F1
#
_entry.id   AF-A0A660T4J3-F1
#
_cell.length_a   1.000
_cell.length_b   1.000
_cell.length_c   1.000
_cell.angle_alpha   90.00
_cell.angle_beta   90.00
_cell.angle_gamma   90.00
#
_symmetry.space_group_name_H-M   'P 1'
#
loop_
_entity.id
_entity.type
_entity.pdbx_description
1 polymer ?
#
loop_
_entity_poly.entity_id
_entity_poly.type
_entity_poly.pdbx_seq_one_letter_code
_entity_poly.pdbx_strand_id
1 'polypeptide(L)'
;MEKDLAGSLETLENEFSELEILELLGGDRDDASCFLTIHSGAGGTEACDWVSMLFRMYSRWAERHGFKMEILSLLEAEGGIKSVTAQITGEYAYGYLKTENGIHRLVRIS
;
A
#
# COMPACT_ATOMS: atom_id res chain seq x y z
N MET A 1 -15.38 -17.23 31.59
CA MET A 1 -14.69 -16.19 32.40
C MET A 1 -13.25 -15.97 31.95
N GLU A 2 -12.29 -16.88 32.16
CA GLU A 2 -10.89 -16.64 31.71
C GLU A 2 -10.76 -16.50 30.18
N LYS A 3 -11.45 -17.34 29.40
CA LYS A 3 -11.46 -17.22 27.92
C LYS A 3 -12.12 -15.95 27.41
N ASP A 4 -13.19 -15.50 28.06
CA ASP A 4 -13.89 -14.26 27.68
C ASP A 4 -13.04 -13.03 28.02
N LEU A 5 -12.31 -13.08 29.14
CA LEU A 5 -11.36 -12.04 29.53
C LEU A 5 -10.18 -11.97 28.56
N ALA A 6 -9.64 -13.12 28.14
CA ALA A 6 -8.55 -13.19 27.16
C ALA A 6 -8.97 -12.63 25.80
N GLY A 7 -10.17 -12.97 25.29
CA GLY A 7 -10.66 -12.42 24.02
C GLY A 7 -10.96 -10.91 24.10
N SER A 8 -11.39 -10.42 25.25
CA SER A 8 -11.59 -8.99 25.48
C SER A 8 -10.26 -8.22 25.50
N LEU A 9 -9.22 -8.82 26.11
CA LEU A 9 -7.87 -8.25 26.13
C LEU A 9 -7.30 -8.15 24.71
N GLU A 10 -7.42 -9.22 23.91
CA GLU A 10 -6.94 -9.24 22.52
C GLU A 10 -7.63 -8.17 21.66
N THR A 11 -8.93 -7.94 21.89
CA THR A 11 -9.67 -6.87 21.18
C THR A 11 -9.13 -5.49 21.56
N LEU A 12 -8.95 -5.23 22.86
CA LEU A 12 -8.39 -3.99 23.39
C LEU A 12 -6.95 -3.73 22.90
N GLU A 13 -6.12 -4.76 22.82
CA GLU A 13 -4.76 -4.67 22.30
C GLU A 13 -4.75 -4.27 20.82
N ASN A 14 -5.65 -4.83 20.02
CA ASN A 14 -5.78 -4.45 18.60
C ASN A 14 -6.26 -3.01 18.44
N GLU A 15 -7.32 -2.60 19.16
CA GLU A 15 -7.82 -1.22 19.14
C GLU A 15 -6.76 -0.21 19.58
N PHE A 16 -6.00 -0.54 20.64
CA PHE A 16 -4.92 0.32 21.13
C PHE A 16 -3.80 0.45 20.09
N SER A 17 -3.41 -0.64 19.44
CA SER A 17 -2.39 -0.62 18.39
C SER A 17 -2.80 0.24 17.19
N GLU A 18 -4.07 0.22 16.80
CA GLU A 18 -4.58 1.10 15.74
C GLU A 18 -4.47 2.57 16.13
N LEU A 19 -4.77 2.92 17.38
CA LEU A 19 -4.65 4.29 17.89
C LEU A 19 -3.20 4.76 17.99
N GLU A 20 -2.27 3.90 18.39
CA GLU A 20 -0.82 4.22 18.38
C GLU A 20 -0.34 4.58 16.97
N ILE A 21 -0.80 3.84 15.96
CA ILE A 21 -0.46 4.13 14.56
C ILE A 21 -1.00 5.50 14.15
N LEU A 22 -2.23 5.84 14.53
CA LEU A 22 -2.81 7.15 14.25
C LEU A 22 -2.05 8.29 14.94
N GLU A 23 -1.52 8.08 16.14
CA GLU A 23 -0.67 9.06 16.81
C GLU A 23 0.61 9.35 16.02
N LEU A 24 1.22 8.31 15.43
CA LEU A 24 2.41 8.45 14.58
C LEU A 24 2.14 9.19 13.27
N LEU A 25 0.88 9.25 12.83
CA LEU A 25 0.41 9.92 11.61
C LEU A 25 -0.02 11.37 11.87
N GLY A 26 0.79 12.10 12.65
CA GLY A 26 0.54 13.50 13.03
C GLY A 26 1.04 14.57 12.04
N GLY A 27 1.44 14.20 10.82
CA GLY A 27 1.92 15.16 9.83
C GLY A 27 0.78 15.95 9.16
N ASP A 28 1.06 17.19 8.72
CA ASP A 28 0.09 18.14 8.14
C ASP A 28 -0.75 17.62 6.96
N ARG A 29 -0.34 16.52 6.32
CA ARG A 29 -1.01 15.93 5.15
C ARG A 29 -1.28 14.44 5.31
N ASP A 30 -1.04 13.89 6.50
CA ASP A 30 -1.15 12.45 6.69
C ASP A 30 -2.58 11.96 6.48
N ASP A 31 -3.58 12.79 6.82
CA ASP A 31 -5.02 12.57 6.63
C ASP A 31 -5.48 12.50 5.16
N ALA A 32 -4.66 13.00 4.23
CA ALA A 32 -5.04 13.16 2.84
C ALA A 32 -5.09 11.84 2.06
N SER A 33 -5.95 11.83 1.04
CA SER A 33 -5.86 10.85 -0.05
C SER A 33 -4.59 11.03 -0.87
N CYS A 34 -4.14 9.99 -1.56
CA CYS A 34 -2.87 10.03 -2.29
C CYS A 34 -2.94 9.43 -3.70
N PHE A 35 -1.91 9.73 -4.49
CA PHE A 35 -1.67 9.08 -5.78
C PHE A 35 -0.46 8.15 -5.65
N LEU A 36 -0.67 6.88 -5.92
CA LEU A 36 0.37 5.89 -6.04
C LEU A 36 0.80 5.80 -7.50
N THR A 37 2.04 6.15 -7.79
CA THR A 37 2.62 5.99 -9.12
C THR A 37 3.80 5.04 -9.06
N ILE A 38 3.79 4.03 -9.93
CA ILE A 38 4.86 3.03 -10.03
C ILE A 38 5.40 3.09 -11.45
N HIS A 39 6.72 3.13 -11.57
CA HIS A 39 7.44 3.14 -12.84
C HIS A 39 8.42 1.98 -12.92
N SER A 40 8.49 1.33 -14.08
CA SER A 40 9.53 0.35 -14.36
C SER A 40 10.88 1.05 -14.46
N GLY A 41 11.85 0.60 -13.66
CA GLY A 41 13.24 1.06 -13.75
C GLY A 41 14.00 0.43 -14.93
N ALA A 42 15.33 0.42 -14.82
CA ALA A 42 16.17 -0.33 -15.76
C ALA A 42 15.99 -1.85 -15.55
N GLY A 43 15.68 -2.59 -16.62
CA GLY A 43 15.44 -4.04 -16.54
C GLY A 43 14.48 -4.61 -17.59
N GLY A 44 13.94 -3.78 -18.50
CA GLY A 44 13.12 -4.25 -19.62
C GLY A 44 11.87 -5.01 -19.17
N THR A 45 11.63 -6.18 -19.76
CA THR A 45 10.47 -7.05 -19.51
C THR A 45 10.36 -7.51 -18.04
N GLU A 46 11.47 -7.88 -17.40
CA GLU A 46 11.47 -8.32 -15.99
C GLU A 46 11.08 -7.19 -15.04
N ALA A 47 11.53 -5.97 -15.32
CA ALA A 47 11.13 -4.80 -14.55
C ALA A 47 9.62 -4.51 -14.72
N CYS A 48 9.06 -4.73 -15.92
CA CYS A 48 7.62 -4.57 -16.17
C CYS A 48 6.78 -5.63 -15.44
N ASP A 49 7.25 -6.87 -15.36
CA ASP A 49 6.60 -7.90 -14.54
C ASP A 49 6.63 -7.52 -13.06
N TRP A 50 7.78 -7.03 -12.57
CA TRP A 50 7.92 -6.60 -11.18
C TRP A 50 6.97 -5.46 -10.82
N VAL A 51 6.80 -4.46 -11.70
CA VAL A 51 5.80 -3.40 -11.51
C VAL A 51 4.39 -3.98 -11.39
N SER A 52 4.04 -4.98 -12.20
CA SER A 52 2.74 -5.67 -12.11
C SER A 52 2.54 -6.36 -10.76
N MET A 53 3.59 -6.98 -10.23
CA MET A 53 3.57 -7.61 -8.91
C MET A 53 3.41 -6.57 -7.78
N LEU A 54 4.17 -5.47 -7.83
CA LEU A 54 4.08 -4.37 -6.86
C LEU A 54 2.71 -3.71 -6.89
N PHE A 55 2.19 -3.43 -8.08
CA PHE A 55 0.86 -2.86 -8.22
C PHE A 55 -0.19 -3.77 -7.59
N ARG A 56 -0.14 -5.08 -7.88
CA ARG A 56 -1.04 -6.06 -7.26
C ARG A 56 -0.90 -6.13 -5.73
N MET A 57 0.31 -5.96 -5.20
CA MET A 57 0.55 -5.90 -3.76
C MET A 57 -0.18 -4.70 -3.13
N TYR A 58 0.01 -3.50 -3.69
CA TYR A 58 -0.63 -2.30 -3.16
C TYR A 58 -2.16 -2.28 -3.38
N SER A 59 -2.68 -2.87 -4.46
CA SER A 59 -4.13 -3.02 -4.63
C SER A 59 -4.75 -3.88 -3.53
N ARG A 60 -4.11 -4.99 -3.16
CA ARG A 60 -4.58 -5.84 -2.06
C ARG A 60 -4.42 -5.17 -0.70
N TRP A 61 -3.34 -4.40 -0.51
CA TRP A 61 -3.15 -3.60 0.69
C TRP A 61 -4.26 -2.56 0.86
N ALA A 62 -4.60 -1.83 -0.21
CA ALA A 62 -5.67 -0.84 -0.20
C ALA A 62 -7.03 -1.48 0.10
N GLU A 63 -7.35 -2.61 -0.53
CA GLU A 63 -8.58 -3.36 -0.27
C GLU A 63 -8.69 -3.83 1.19
N ARG A 64 -7.58 -4.32 1.77
CA ARG A 64 -7.55 -4.76 3.18
C ARG A 64 -7.79 -3.61 4.17
N HIS A 65 -7.32 -2.40 3.86
CA HIS A 65 -7.50 -1.22 4.69
C HIS A 65 -8.83 -0.49 4.40
N GLY A 66 -9.68 -1.04 3.52
CA GLY A 66 -10.95 -0.42 3.15
C GLY A 66 -10.81 0.84 2.29
N PHE A 67 -9.65 1.08 1.70
CA PHE A 67 -9.42 2.22 0.82
C PHE A 67 -10.01 1.99 -0.58
N LYS A 68 -10.56 3.05 -1.17
CA LYS A 68 -11.02 3.03 -2.56
C LYS A 68 -9.84 3.30 -3.48
N MET A 69 -9.53 2.36 -4.36
CA MET A 69 -8.48 2.50 -5.37
C MET A 69 -9.07 2.67 -6.77
N GLU A 70 -8.61 3.67 -7.52
CA GLU A 70 -9.02 3.94 -8.90
C GLU A 70 -7.79 4.10 -9.80
N ILE A 71 -7.74 3.38 -10.92
CA ILE A 71 -6.64 3.49 -11.87
C ILE A 71 -6.89 4.70 -12.76
N LEU A 72 -5.98 5.67 -12.74
CA LEU A 72 -6.07 6.88 -13.57
C LEU A 72 -5.33 6.71 -14.89
N SER A 73 -4.20 6.00 -14.86
CA SER A 73 -3.35 5.77 -16.01
C SER A 73 -2.67 4.42 -15.89
N LEU A 74 -2.67 3.67 -16.98
CA LEU A 74 -2.01 2.38 -17.11
C LEU A 74 -1.29 2.33 -18.45
N LEU A 75 0.02 2.13 -18.41
CA LEU A 75 0.85 1.92 -19.58
C LEU A 75 1.39 0.50 -19.55
N GLU A 76 0.86 -0.35 -20.40
CA GLU A 76 1.28 -1.74 -20.57
C GLU A 76 2.53 -1.82 -21.48
N ALA A 77 3.31 -2.88 -21.29
CA ALA A 77 4.46 -3.22 -22.12
C ALA A 77 4.59 -4.75 -22.24
N GLU A 78 5.51 -5.23 -23.08
CA GLU A 78 5.79 -6.66 -23.16
C GLU A 78 6.21 -7.20 -21.79
N GLY A 79 5.44 -8.16 -21.27
CA GLY A 79 5.69 -8.82 -19.99
C GLY A 79 5.20 -8.07 -18.75
N GLY A 80 4.41 -7.00 -18.87
CA GLY A 80 3.75 -6.41 -17.71
C GLY A 80 3.40 -4.94 -17.87
N ILE A 81 3.63 -4.17 -16.81
CA ILE A 81 3.27 -2.76 -16.71
C ILE A 81 4.53 -1.91 -16.73
N LYS A 82 4.61 -0.95 -17.65
CA LYS A 82 5.70 0.02 -17.68
C LYS A 82 5.48 1.16 -16.68
N SER A 83 4.23 1.61 -16.56
CA SER A 83 3.86 2.64 -15.60
C SER A 83 2.39 2.52 -15.23
N VAL A 84 2.08 2.75 -13.96
CA VAL A 84 0.71 2.82 -13.47
C VAL A 84 0.58 3.95 -12.47
N THR A 85 -0.50 4.71 -12.57
CA THR A 85 -0.92 5.73 -11.61
C THR A 85 -2.31 5.38 -11.12
N ALA A 86 -2.45 5.20 -9.81
CA ALA A 86 -3.72 4.96 -9.15
C ALA A 86 -3.97 6.00 -8.06
N GLN A 87 -5.21 6.45 -7.94
CA GLN A 87 -5.69 7.24 -6.83
C GLN A 87 -6.15 6.31 -5.70
N ILE A 88 -5.67 6.55 -4.49
CA ILE A 88 -6.11 5.85 -3.28
C ILE A 88 -6.83 6.88 -2.41
N THR A 89 -8.14 6.67 -2.26
CA THR A 89 -9.04 7.53 -1.49
C THR A 89 -9.40 6.84 -0.19
N GLY A 90 -9.08 7.49 0.92
CA GLY A 90 -9.30 7.01 2.28
C GLY A 90 -8.67 7.95 3.29
N GLU A 91 -9.11 7.87 4.54
CA GLU A 91 -8.48 8.58 5.65
C GLU A 91 -7.07 8.02 5.87
N TYR A 92 -6.12 8.91 6.15
CA TYR A 92 -4.74 8.57 6.45
C TYR A 92 -3.95 7.86 5.31
N ALA A 93 -4.52 7.74 4.11
CA ALA A 93 -3.93 6.98 3.01
C ALA A 93 -2.52 7.48 2.63
N TYR A 94 -2.31 8.80 2.60
CA TYR A 94 -0.98 9.38 2.39
C TYR A 94 -0.04 9.08 3.55
N GLY A 95 -0.51 9.23 4.79
CA GLY A 95 0.25 8.95 6.00
C GLY A 95 0.83 7.53 6.03
N TYR A 96 0.05 6.54 5.60
CA TYR A 96 0.52 5.16 5.48
C TYR A 96 1.54 4.95 4.35
N LEU A 97 1.31 5.55 3.18
CA LEU A 97 2.13 5.27 1.98
C LEU A 97 3.36 6.18 1.85
N LYS A 98 3.50 7.24 2.65
CA LYS A 98 4.64 8.15 2.57
C LYS A 98 5.98 7.45 2.78
N THR A 99 6.03 6.41 3.62
CA THR A 99 7.22 5.62 3.92
C THR A 99 7.54 4.59 2.83
N GLU A 100 6.59 4.31 1.93
CA GLU A 100 6.75 3.37 0.83
C GLU A 100 7.42 4.00 -0.40
N ASN A 101 7.61 5.32 -0.38
CA ASN A 101 8.26 6.04 -1.46
C ASN A 101 9.75 5.66 -1.55
N GLY A 102 10.14 5.05 -2.67
CA GLY A 102 11.52 4.68 -2.93
C GLY A 102 11.67 3.68 -4.06
N ILE A 103 12.89 3.15 -4.18
CA ILE A 103 13.21 2.12 -5.17
C ILE A 103 13.05 0.75 -4.51
N HIS A 104 12.12 -0.04 -5.03
CA HIS A 104 11.85 -1.41 -4.58
C HIS A 104 12.58 -2.40 -5.49
N ARG A 105 13.62 -3.07 -4.95
CA ARG A 105 14.47 -3.99 -5.72
C ARG A 105 14.04 -5.45 -5.53
N LEU A 106 13.71 -6.13 -6.62
CA LEU A 106 13.50 -7.57 -6.65
C LEU A 106 14.78 -8.29 -7.08
N VAL A 107 15.14 -9.37 -6.39
CA VAL A 107 16.18 -10.33 -6.81
C VAL A 107 15.54 -11.71 -6.83
N ARG A 108 15.36 -12.28 -8.02
CA ARG A 108 14.79 -13.62 -8.23
C ARG A 108 15.49 -14.34 -9.38
N ILE A 109 15.17 -15.62 -9.56
CA ILE A 109 15.50 -16.37 -10.79
C ILE A 109 14.42 -16.05 -11.82
N SER A 110 14.80 -15.70 -13.05
CA SER A 110 13.87 -15.50 -14.16
C SER A 110 13.52 -16.79 -14.88
#